data_AF-A0A9E2MNQ5-F1
#
_entry.id   AF-A0A9E2MNQ5-F1
#
_cell.length_a   1.000
_cell.length_b   1.000
_cell.length_c   1.000
_cell.angle_alpha   90.00
_cell.angle_beta   90.00
_cell.angle_gamma   90.00
#
_symmetry.space_group_name_H-M   'P 1'
#
loop_
_entity.id
_entity.type
_entity.pdbx_description
1 polymer ?
#
loop_
_entity_poly.entity_id
_entity_poly.type
_entity_poly.pdbx_seq_one_letter_code
_entity_poly.pdbx_strand_id
1 'polypeptide(L)'
;VHLLAYGARSYIGNQEHCSIEEAMRAIRETTQCDLLVCAHVNHPIRLDKKLQTALSFADGMEVLNFNYHGMRFPDSRGLYYCARIRRRKNNFFAFSGLDMHTTKKYQAIYCLLPQANRVVRQEIIENFSRGIFVSGSRFCLLRQEPYSAAHLGILYLGNLYVSFARRISRKVKRMVKFLKRSDRICRLYAS
;
A
#
# COMPACT_ATOMS: atom_id res chain seq x y z
N VAL A 1 6.99 8.52 10.36
CA VAL A 1 5.73 8.20 9.66
C VAL A 1 5.53 9.27 8.60
N HIS A 2 5.10 8.90 7.38
CA HIS A 2 4.74 9.88 6.36
C HIS A 2 3.22 9.95 6.27
N LEU A 3 2.67 11.16 6.10
CA LEU A 3 1.24 11.42 6.08
C LEU A 3 0.85 12.12 4.78
N LEU A 4 -0.31 11.79 4.24
CA LEU A 4 -0.94 12.43 3.10
C LEU A 4 -2.21 13.13 3.58
N ALA A 5 -2.26 14.45 3.42
CA ALA A 5 -3.40 15.28 3.75
C ALA A 5 -4.19 15.60 2.47
N TYR A 6 -5.21 14.80 2.17
CA TYR A 6 -6.04 14.99 0.99
C TYR A 6 -7.00 16.15 1.20
N GLY A 7 -7.07 17.03 0.21
CA GLY A 7 -7.92 18.21 0.29
C GLY A 7 -7.39 19.29 1.25
N ALA A 8 -6.10 19.27 1.58
CA ALA A 8 -5.48 20.38 2.31
C ALA A 8 -5.74 21.71 1.58
N ARG A 9 -6.21 22.71 2.35
CA ARG A 9 -6.55 24.07 1.90
C ARG A 9 -5.45 25.08 2.23
N SER A 10 -4.62 24.74 3.22
CA SER A 10 -3.52 25.60 3.71
C SER A 10 -2.24 24.79 3.86
N TYR A 11 -1.11 25.48 3.76
CA TYR A 11 0.18 24.93 4.12
C TYR A 11 0.31 24.83 5.64
N ILE A 12 0.90 23.74 6.11
CA ILE A 12 1.36 23.59 7.49
C ILE A 12 2.88 23.62 7.50
N GLY A 13 3.44 24.48 8.33
CA GLY A 13 4.88 24.59 8.53
C GLY A 13 5.51 23.33 9.12
N ASN A 14 6.82 23.38 9.29
CA ASN A 14 7.58 22.25 9.80
C ASN A 14 7.16 21.85 11.23
N GLN A 15 7.12 20.56 11.51
CA GLN A 15 6.56 19.97 12.73
C GLN A 15 7.63 19.14 13.47
N GLU A 16 8.85 19.70 13.65
CA GLU A 16 10.03 18.94 14.09
C GLU A 16 10.05 18.55 15.57
N HIS A 17 9.32 19.28 16.42
CA HIS A 17 9.37 19.12 17.88
C HIS A 17 8.08 18.64 18.52
N CYS A 18 7.03 18.40 17.74
CA CYS A 18 5.77 17.89 18.25
C CYS A 18 5.71 16.37 18.21
N SER A 19 4.91 15.79 19.11
CA SER A 19 4.51 14.39 19.02
C SER A 19 3.69 14.13 17.74
N ILE A 20 3.56 12.86 17.37
CA ILE A 20 2.76 12.47 16.19
C ILE A 20 1.30 12.90 16.34
N GLU A 21 0.77 12.81 17.55
CA GLU A 21 -0.61 13.19 17.83
C GLU A 21 -0.82 14.70 17.66
N GLU A 22 0.08 15.51 18.22
CA GLU A 22 0.07 16.97 18.05
C GLU A 22 0.22 17.36 16.58
N ALA A 23 1.17 16.75 15.85
CA ALA A 23 1.36 16.97 14.42
C ALA A 23 0.06 16.67 13.63
N MET A 24 -0.60 15.55 13.92
CA MET A 24 -1.81 15.15 13.20
C MET A 24 -3.01 16.05 13.52
N ARG A 25 -3.15 16.49 14.77
CA ARG A 25 -4.16 17.50 15.15
C ARG A 25 -3.88 18.82 14.43
N ALA A 26 -2.65 19.30 14.48
CA ALA A 26 -2.24 20.53 13.80
C ALA A 26 -2.48 20.47 12.29
N ILE A 27 -2.20 19.33 11.64
CA ILE A 27 -2.50 19.11 10.22
C ILE A 27 -4.00 19.28 9.97
N ARG A 28 -4.87 18.63 10.75
CA ARG A 28 -6.32 18.72 10.56
C ARG A 28 -6.85 20.14 10.79
N GLU A 29 -6.41 20.79 11.86
CA GLU A 29 -6.87 22.13 12.23
C GLU A 29 -6.38 23.20 11.25
N THR A 30 -5.10 23.15 10.87
CA THR A 30 -4.47 24.17 10.03
C THR A 30 -4.79 23.99 8.55
N THR A 31 -4.64 22.77 8.04
CA THR A 31 -4.82 22.51 6.62
C THR A 31 -6.29 22.31 6.25
N GLN A 32 -7.16 22.07 7.25
CA GLN A 32 -8.55 21.69 7.05
C GLN A 32 -8.67 20.54 6.04
N CYS A 33 -7.79 19.54 6.08
CA CYS A 33 -7.83 18.43 5.13
C CYS A 33 -9.09 17.57 5.30
N ASP A 34 -9.59 17.02 4.20
CA ASP A 34 -10.79 16.17 4.23
C ASP A 34 -10.45 14.74 4.68
N LEU A 35 -9.27 14.22 4.29
CA LEU A 35 -8.76 12.92 4.72
C LEU A 35 -7.30 13.01 5.11
N LEU A 36 -6.93 12.30 6.18
CA LEU A 36 -5.55 12.13 6.60
C LEU A 36 -5.14 10.67 6.51
N VAL A 37 -4.10 10.35 5.74
CA VAL A 37 -3.72 8.96 5.44
C VAL A 37 -2.25 8.71 5.76
N CYS A 38 -1.93 7.58 6.38
CA CYS A 38 -0.55 7.12 6.50
C CYS A 38 -0.03 6.59 5.15
N ALA A 39 1.07 7.16 4.64
CA ALA A 39 1.72 6.71 3.42
C ALA A 39 2.60 5.47 3.65
N HIS A 40 2.77 4.67 2.60
CA HIS A 40 3.69 3.53 2.44
C HIS A 40 3.89 2.67 3.71
N VAL A 41 2.78 2.31 4.35
CA VAL A 41 2.74 1.53 5.61
C VAL A 41 3.38 0.13 5.47
N ASN A 42 3.66 -0.30 4.23
CA ASN A 42 4.21 -1.60 3.88
C ASN A 42 5.74 -1.74 3.90
N HIS A 43 6.50 -0.76 4.38
CA HIS A 43 7.93 -1.03 4.62
C HIS A 43 8.04 -2.12 5.71
N PRO A 44 9.00 -3.08 5.67
CA PRO A 44 9.14 -4.16 6.67
C PRO A 44 9.50 -3.59 8.04
N ILE A 45 8.52 -3.00 8.70
CA ILE A 45 8.62 -2.29 9.95
C ILE A 45 7.77 -3.10 10.92
N ARG A 46 8.42 -3.58 12.00
CA ARG A 46 7.70 -3.88 13.24
C ARG A 46 6.85 -2.66 13.52
N LEU A 47 5.51 -2.75 13.46
CA LEU A 47 4.59 -1.64 13.76
C LEU A 47 5.07 -0.93 15.02
N ASP A 48 5.84 0.14 14.84
CA ASP A 48 6.41 0.84 15.95
C ASP A 48 5.29 1.62 16.63
N LYS A 49 5.50 1.99 17.90
CA LYS A 49 4.50 2.73 18.68
C LYS A 49 4.04 3.99 17.93
N LYS A 50 4.95 4.61 17.18
CA LYS A 50 4.73 5.81 16.35
C LYS A 50 3.71 5.58 15.24
N LEU A 51 3.85 4.52 14.45
CA LEU A 51 2.92 4.17 13.38
C LEU A 51 1.56 3.73 13.94
N GLN A 52 1.54 3.00 15.05
CA GLN A 52 0.27 2.63 15.70
C GLN A 52 -0.50 3.86 16.17
N THR A 53 0.18 4.83 16.79
CA THR A 53 -0.40 6.13 17.14
C THR A 53 -0.90 6.84 15.88
N ALA A 54 -0.11 6.93 14.81
CA ALA A 54 -0.57 7.58 13.59
C ALA A 54 -1.85 6.94 13.00
N LEU A 55 -1.90 5.61 12.97
CA LEU A 55 -3.04 4.86 12.43
C LEU A 55 -4.32 5.02 13.27
N SER A 56 -4.23 5.35 14.56
CA SER A 56 -5.43 5.64 15.37
C SER A 56 -6.08 6.98 15.02
N PHE A 57 -5.32 7.94 14.46
CA PHE A 57 -5.83 9.25 14.05
C PHE A 57 -6.10 9.36 12.54
N ALA A 58 -5.49 8.50 11.72
CA ALA A 58 -5.64 8.49 10.27
C ALA A 58 -6.98 7.91 9.83
N ASP A 59 -7.51 8.38 8.71
CA ASP A 59 -8.73 7.88 8.06
C ASP A 59 -8.47 6.66 7.19
N GLY A 60 -7.21 6.48 6.77
CA GLY A 60 -6.82 5.29 6.03
C GLY A 60 -5.32 5.07 6.02
N MET A 61 -4.89 4.13 5.17
CA MET A 61 -3.49 3.87 4.90
C MET A 61 -3.21 3.49 3.44
N GLU A 62 -2.01 3.81 2.97
CA GLU A 62 -1.48 3.34 1.70
C GLU A 62 -0.88 1.94 1.89
N VAL A 63 -1.58 0.92 1.36
CA VAL A 63 -1.21 -0.52 1.43
C VAL A 63 -0.49 -1.01 0.19
N LEU A 64 -0.16 -0.13 -0.74
CA LEU A 64 0.72 -0.44 -1.86
C LEU A 64 1.33 0.85 -2.34
N ASN A 65 2.66 0.84 -2.43
CA ASN A 65 3.42 1.91 -3.03
C ASN A 65 4.47 1.30 -3.96
N PHE A 66 4.41 1.69 -5.23
CA PHE A 66 5.15 1.02 -6.30
C PHE A 66 6.66 1.30 -6.27
N ASN A 67 7.08 2.44 -5.69
CA ASN A 67 8.49 2.76 -5.51
C ASN A 67 9.16 1.84 -4.50
N TYR A 68 8.44 1.47 -3.44
CA TYR A 68 8.99 0.65 -2.35
C TYR A 68 8.77 -0.85 -2.59
N HIS A 69 7.77 -1.22 -3.40
CA HIS A 69 7.46 -2.60 -3.76
C HIS A 69 7.43 -2.77 -5.27
N GLY A 70 8.58 -3.08 -5.88
CA GLY A 70 8.65 -3.32 -7.32
C GLY A 70 7.61 -4.35 -7.77
N MET A 71 6.58 -3.93 -8.52
CA MET A 71 5.51 -4.77 -9.09
C MET A 71 4.98 -5.90 -8.19
N ARG A 72 4.89 -5.68 -6.88
CA ARG A 72 4.44 -6.74 -5.95
C ARG A 72 3.17 -6.31 -5.26
N PHE A 73 2.16 -7.17 -5.46
CA PHE A 73 0.96 -7.42 -4.66
C PHE A 73 0.95 -6.68 -3.32
N PRO A 74 -0.16 -6.02 -2.91
CA PRO A 74 -0.24 -5.42 -1.58
C PRO A 74 0.20 -6.46 -0.55
N ASP A 75 1.10 -6.08 0.36
CA ASP A 75 1.56 -7.01 1.38
C ASP A 75 0.32 -7.53 2.12
N SER A 76 0.13 -8.85 2.16
CA SER A 76 -0.92 -9.50 2.96
C SER A 76 -0.97 -8.95 4.39
N ARG A 77 0.15 -8.46 4.91
CA ARG A 77 0.24 -7.78 6.20
C ARG A 77 -0.48 -6.44 6.22
N GLY A 78 -0.33 -5.60 5.18
CA GLY A 78 -1.05 -4.33 5.05
C GLY A 78 -2.56 -4.54 5.04
N LEU A 79 -3.06 -5.52 4.26
CA LEU A 79 -4.48 -5.87 4.26
C LEU A 79 -4.95 -6.43 5.62
N TYR A 80 -4.15 -7.28 6.25
CA TYR A 80 -4.43 -7.78 7.59
C TYR A 80 -4.53 -6.65 8.63
N TYR A 81 -3.65 -5.66 8.56
CA TYR A 81 -3.72 -4.49 9.45
C TYR A 81 -4.95 -3.63 9.19
N CYS A 82 -5.33 -3.45 7.92
CA CYS A 82 -6.57 -2.74 7.58
C CYS A 82 -7.76 -3.43 8.24
N ALA A 83 -7.87 -4.75 8.08
CA ALA A 83 -8.94 -5.54 8.68
C ALA A 83 -8.96 -5.42 10.21
N ARG A 84 -7.79 -5.39 10.87
CA ARG A 84 -7.70 -5.20 12.34
C ARG A 84 -8.15 -3.82 12.79
N ILE A 85 -7.75 -2.76 12.08
CA ILE A 85 -8.15 -1.38 12.42
C ILE A 85 -9.64 -1.20 12.16
N ARG A 86 -10.17 -1.76 11.06
CA ARG A 86 -11.60 -1.68 10.73
C ARG A 86 -12.52 -2.28 11.79
N ARG A 87 -12.05 -3.27 12.55
CA ARG A 87 -12.79 -3.79 13.73
C ARG A 87 -13.01 -2.75 14.84
N ARG A 88 -12.22 -1.66 14.83
CA ARG A 88 -12.28 -0.57 15.82
C ARG A 88 -12.71 0.76 15.20
N LYS A 89 -12.47 0.96 13.90
CA LYS A 89 -12.80 2.16 13.12
C LYS A 89 -13.44 1.75 11.80
N ASN A 90 -14.77 1.67 11.77
CA ASN A 90 -15.53 1.13 10.62
C ASN A 90 -15.23 1.85 9.30
N ASN A 91 -14.96 3.16 9.34
CA ASN A 91 -14.70 4.00 8.16
C ASN A 91 -13.20 4.05 7.76
N PHE A 92 -12.38 3.13 8.28
CA PHE A 92 -10.95 3.09 7.94
C PHE A 92 -10.73 2.43 6.57
N PHE A 93 -10.05 3.12 5.66
CA PHE A 93 -9.83 2.62 4.30
C PHE A 93 -8.36 2.31 3.99
N ALA A 94 -8.11 1.54 2.93
CA ALA A 94 -6.77 1.16 2.50
C ALA A 94 -6.61 1.26 1.00
N PHE A 95 -5.76 2.17 0.52
CA PHE A 95 -5.61 2.47 -0.91
C PHE A 95 -4.20 2.21 -1.45
N SER A 96 -4.03 2.33 -2.77
CA SER A 96 -2.74 2.19 -3.46
C SER A 96 -2.34 3.51 -4.10
N GLY A 97 -1.10 3.93 -3.91
CA GLY A 97 -0.55 5.14 -4.52
C GLY A 97 0.72 4.88 -5.32
N LEU A 98 1.04 5.85 -6.17
CA LEU A 98 2.23 5.82 -7.03
C LEU A 98 3.46 6.40 -6.34
N ASP A 99 3.25 7.38 -5.46
CA ASP A 99 4.30 8.20 -4.88
C ASP A 99 5.25 8.74 -5.97
N MET A 100 4.64 9.33 -6.99
CA MET A 100 5.34 9.66 -8.22
C MET A 100 6.31 10.84 -8.00
N HIS A 101 7.61 10.55 -8.07
CA HIS A 101 8.66 11.58 -8.01
C HIS A 101 9.14 12.00 -9.41
N THR A 102 8.92 11.16 -10.44
CA THR A 102 9.29 11.44 -11.83
C THR A 102 8.30 10.78 -12.80
N THR A 103 8.12 11.37 -14.00
CA THR A 103 7.19 10.85 -15.03
C THR A 103 7.59 9.48 -15.56
N LYS A 104 8.88 9.14 -15.56
CA LYS A 104 9.40 7.82 -15.95
C LYS A 104 8.87 6.67 -15.08
N LYS A 105 8.38 6.99 -13.87
CA LYS A 105 7.81 6.03 -12.92
C LYS A 105 6.29 5.96 -12.98
N TYR A 106 5.66 6.66 -13.92
CA TYR A 106 4.23 6.59 -14.11
C TYR A 106 3.80 5.16 -14.44
N GLN A 107 2.80 4.68 -13.72
CA GLN A 107 2.11 3.43 -13.99
C GLN A 107 0.63 3.65 -13.76
N ALA A 108 -0.22 2.94 -14.51
CA ALA A 108 -1.67 3.02 -14.35
C ALA A 108 -2.10 2.37 -13.02
N ILE A 109 -1.97 3.10 -11.92
CA ILE A 109 -2.62 2.81 -10.64
C ILE A 109 -3.80 3.76 -10.55
N TYR A 110 -4.99 3.19 -10.50
CA TYR A 110 -6.24 3.92 -10.39
C TYR A 110 -7.10 3.26 -9.33
N CYS A 111 -7.86 4.09 -8.61
CA CYS A 111 -8.96 3.63 -7.77
C CYS A 111 -10.25 3.86 -8.56
N LEU A 112 -10.97 2.80 -8.92
CA LEU A 112 -12.31 2.91 -9.48
C LEU A 112 -13.27 3.20 -8.33
N LEU A 113 -14.04 4.28 -8.46
CA LEU A 113 -15.07 4.70 -7.51
C LEU A 113 -16.43 4.37 -8.13
N PRO A 114 -17.03 3.21 -7.80
CA PRO A 114 -18.18 2.66 -8.53
C PRO A 114 -19.46 3.49 -8.40
N GLN A 115 -19.53 4.42 -7.44
CA GLN A 115 -20.70 5.29 -7.21
C GLN A 115 -20.43 6.75 -7.56
N ALA A 116 -19.25 7.09 -8.08
CA ALA A 116 -18.96 8.45 -8.51
C ALA A 116 -19.56 8.66 -9.90
N ASN A 117 -20.74 9.29 -9.95
CA ASN A 117 -21.37 9.67 -11.22
C ASN A 117 -20.70 10.91 -11.81
N ARG A 118 -19.95 11.66 -11.00
CA ARG A 118 -19.21 12.85 -11.42
C ARG A 118 -17.83 12.87 -10.77
N VAL A 119 -16.87 13.51 -11.45
CA VAL A 119 -15.53 13.76 -10.90
C VAL A 119 -15.59 15.00 -10.00
N VAL A 120 -16.28 14.87 -8.86
CA VAL A 120 -16.41 15.93 -7.86
C VAL A 120 -15.67 15.52 -6.60
N ARG A 121 -14.90 16.45 -6.04
CA ARG A 121 -14.07 16.23 -4.84
C ARG A 121 -14.85 15.56 -3.72
N GLN A 122 -16.05 16.05 -3.41
CA GLN A 122 -16.88 15.51 -2.34
C GLN A 122 -17.28 14.04 -2.59
N GLU A 123 -17.73 13.70 -3.80
CA GLU A 123 -18.06 12.31 -4.15
C GLU A 123 -16.83 11.39 -4.02
N ILE A 124 -15.64 11.87 -4.41
CA ILE A 124 -14.40 11.12 -4.28
C ILE A 124 -14.11 10.83 -2.79
N ILE A 125 -14.13 11.86 -1.95
CA ILE A 125 -13.86 11.73 -0.51
C ILE A 125 -14.89 10.82 0.16
N GLU A 126 -16.18 10.94 -0.18
CA GLU A 126 -17.24 10.08 0.36
C GLU A 126 -17.07 8.60 -0.05
N ASN A 127 -16.65 8.32 -1.29
CA ASN A 127 -16.35 6.96 -1.71
C ASN A 127 -15.15 6.38 -0.94
N PHE A 128 -14.09 7.18 -0.73
CA PHE A 128 -12.93 6.77 0.07
C PHE A 128 -13.28 6.53 1.55
N SER A 129 -14.03 7.44 2.18
CA SER A 129 -14.42 7.32 3.59
C SER A 129 -15.33 6.12 3.86
N ARG A 130 -16.12 5.71 2.86
CA ARG A 130 -16.93 4.48 2.91
C ARG A 130 -16.14 3.22 2.54
N GLY A 131 -14.87 3.35 2.12
CA GLY A 131 -14.04 2.25 1.66
C GLY A 131 -14.52 1.62 0.34
N ILE A 132 -15.28 2.35 -0.46
CA ILE A 132 -15.92 1.89 -1.70
C ILE A 132 -15.00 2.24 -2.88
N PHE A 133 -13.96 1.44 -3.12
CA PHE A 133 -13.15 1.57 -4.33
C PHE A 133 -12.46 0.26 -4.74
N VAL A 134 -12.11 0.16 -6.02
CA VAL A 134 -11.35 -0.96 -6.61
C VAL A 134 -10.00 -0.45 -7.08
N SER A 135 -8.90 -1.05 -6.62
CA SER A 135 -7.56 -0.66 -7.08
C SER A 135 -7.18 -1.46 -8.35
N GLY A 136 -6.86 -0.75 -9.43
CA GLY A 136 -6.46 -1.31 -10.72
C GLY A 136 -5.19 -2.17 -10.69
N SER A 137 -4.45 -2.18 -9.58
CA SER A 137 -3.23 -2.98 -9.40
C SER A 137 -3.49 -4.46 -9.03
N ARG A 138 -4.56 -5.08 -9.55
CA ARG A 138 -5.02 -6.46 -9.28
C ARG A 138 -5.60 -6.71 -7.88
N PHE A 139 -6.38 -5.79 -7.31
CA PHE A 139 -7.18 -6.09 -6.10
C PHE A 139 -8.60 -5.50 -6.10
N CYS A 140 -9.54 -6.32 -5.62
CA CYS A 140 -10.96 -6.05 -5.43
C CYS A 140 -11.26 -5.31 -4.12
N LEU A 141 -12.31 -4.48 -4.21
CA LEU A 141 -13.29 -4.09 -3.20
C LEU A 141 -13.10 -4.71 -1.79
N LEU A 142 -12.83 -3.88 -0.78
CA LEU A 142 -13.13 -4.21 0.61
C LEU A 142 -14.64 -3.96 0.79
N ARG A 143 -15.49 -5.00 0.69
CA ARG A 143 -16.91 -4.89 1.06
C ARG A 143 -17.04 -4.25 2.46
N GLN A 144 -18.18 -3.62 2.76
CA GLN A 144 -18.49 -3.11 4.11
C GLN A 144 -18.42 -4.23 5.17
N GLU A 145 -18.61 -5.48 4.77
CA GLU A 145 -18.49 -6.64 5.66
C GLU A 145 -17.02 -7.08 5.86
N PRO A 146 -16.63 -7.46 7.10
CA PRO A 146 -15.30 -7.99 7.36
C PRO A 146 -15.05 -9.24 6.52
N TYR A 147 -13.86 -9.35 5.92
CA TYR A 147 -13.45 -10.58 5.26
C TYR A 147 -13.60 -11.76 6.24
N SER A 148 -14.42 -12.74 5.86
CA SER A 148 -14.45 -14.03 6.55
C SER A 148 -13.02 -14.60 6.66
N ALA A 149 -12.74 -15.36 7.71
CA ALA A 149 -11.44 -16.01 7.90
C ALA A 149 -11.02 -16.83 6.65
N ALA A 150 -11.98 -17.43 5.94
CA ALA A 150 -11.78 -18.17 4.70
C ALA A 150 -11.18 -17.30 3.58
N HIS A 151 -11.72 -16.09 3.35
CA HIS A 151 -11.20 -15.18 2.33
C HIS A 151 -9.77 -14.69 2.64
N LEU A 152 -9.49 -14.38 3.92
CA LEU A 152 -8.13 -14.03 4.34
C LEU A 152 -7.16 -15.21 4.17
N GLY A 153 -7.63 -16.43 4.45
CA GLY A 153 -6.88 -17.67 4.24
C GLY A 153 -6.53 -17.90 2.77
N ILE A 154 -7.47 -17.71 1.85
CA ILE A 154 -7.23 -17.82 0.39
C ILE A 154 -6.19 -16.81 -0.07
N LEU A 155 -6.29 -15.55 0.36
CA LEU A 155 -5.31 -14.51 0.03
C LEU A 155 -3.90 -14.85 0.57
N TYR A 156 -3.84 -15.38 1.80
CA TYR A 156 -2.58 -15.80 2.41
C TYR A 156 -1.93 -16.97 1.67
N LEU A 157 -2.70 -18.01 1.35
CA LEU A 157 -2.24 -19.17 0.60
C LEU A 157 -1.79 -18.81 -0.83
N GLY A 158 -2.54 -17.92 -1.51
CA GLY A 158 -2.14 -17.38 -2.80
C GLY A 158 -0.78 -16.66 -2.74
N ASN A 159 -0.55 -15.86 -1.69
CA ASN A 159 0.73 -15.19 -1.47
C ASN A 159 1.89 -16.15 -1.16
N LEU A 160 1.64 -17.20 -0.38
CA LEU A 160 2.62 -18.25 -0.13
C LEU A 160 3.00 -18.97 -1.42
N TYR A 161 2.01 -19.32 -2.25
CA TYR A 161 2.23 -19.97 -3.54
C TYR A 161 3.07 -19.10 -4.49
N VAL A 162 2.72 -17.82 -4.64
CA VAL A 162 3.49 -16.86 -5.47
C VAL A 162 4.92 -16.69 -4.95
N SER A 163 5.10 -16.65 -3.64
CA SER A 163 6.42 -16.54 -3.01
C SER A 163 7.28 -17.78 -3.24
N PHE A 164 6.66 -18.96 -3.16
CA PHE A 164 7.29 -20.24 -3.43
C PHE A 164 7.69 -20.39 -4.90
N ALA A 165 6.77 -20.13 -5.84
CA ALA A 165 7.03 -20.14 -7.27
C ALA A 165 8.19 -19.20 -7.66
N ARG A 166 8.27 -18.01 -7.03
CA ARG A 166 9.39 -17.08 -7.23
C ARG A 166 10.71 -17.61 -6.70
N ARG A 167 10.72 -18.30 -5.56
CA ARG A 167 11.94 -18.90 -5.00
C ARG A 167 12.48 -19.98 -5.93
N ILE A 168 11.59 -20.80 -6.52
CA ILE A 168 11.95 -21.78 -7.55
C ILE A 168 12.50 -21.08 -8.79
N SER A 169 11.79 -20.09 -9.35
CA SER A 169 12.24 -19.36 -10.55
C SER A 169 13.63 -18.74 -10.38
N ARG A 170 13.95 -18.20 -9.20
CA ARG A 170 15.29 -17.68 -8.90
C ARG A 170 16.35 -18.78 -8.84
N LYS A 171 16.04 -19.94 -8.25
CA LYS A 171 16.94 -21.11 -8.25
C LYS A 171 17.22 -21.58 -9.68
N VAL A 172 16.19 -21.71 -10.50
CA VAL A 172 16.32 -22.11 -11.91
C VAL A 172 17.19 -21.11 -12.68
N LYS A 173 16.96 -19.80 -12.54
CA LYS A 173 17.81 -18.77 -13.19
C LYS A 173 19.28 -18.86 -12.76
N ARG A 174 19.57 -19.20 -11.49
CA ARG A 174 20.95 -19.40 -11.02
C ARG A 174 21.57 -20.65 -11.63
N MET A 175 20.82 -21.76 -11.68
CA MET A 175 21.29 -23.00 -12.33
C MET A 175 21.57 -22.77 -13.82
N VAL A 176 20.69 -22.08 -14.55
CA VAL A 176 20.91 -21.76 -15.96
C VAL A 176 22.17 -20.90 -16.15
N LYS A 177 22.41 -19.92 -15.28
CA LYS A 177 23.66 -19.12 -15.32
C LYS A 177 24.90 -19.96 -15.03
N PHE A 178 24.81 -20.89 -14.07
CA PHE A 178 25.90 -21.80 -13.75
C PHE A 178 26.22 -22.71 -14.93
N LEU A 179 25.22 -23.37 -15.52
CA LEU A 179 25.38 -24.23 -16.69
C LEU A 179 25.98 -23.50 -17.89
N LYS A 180 25.52 -22.27 -18.18
CA LYS A 180 26.12 -21.44 -19.24
C LYS A 180 27.58 -21.07 -18.98
N ARG A 181 27.97 -20.91 -17.72
CA ARG A 181 29.36 -20.62 -17.33
C ARG A 181 30.23 -21.87 -17.47
N SER A 182 29.73 -23.03 -17.05
CA SER A 182 30.40 -24.32 -17.21
C SER A 182 30.60 -24.69 -18.68
N ASP A 183 29.57 -24.53 -19.52
CA ASP A 183 29.66 -24.76 -20.97
C ASP A 183 30.72 -23.86 -21.63
N ARG A 184 30.78 -22.58 -21.24
CA ARG A 184 31.81 -21.65 -21.72
C ARG A 184 33.23 -22.07 -21.32
N ILE A 185 33.39 -22.62 -20.11
CA ILE A 185 34.67 -23.17 -19.63
C ILE A 185 35.03 -24.42 -20.44
N CYS A 186 34.11 -25.37 -20.61
CA CYS A 186 34.37 -26.58 -21.39
C CYS A 186 34.81 -26.27 -22.84
N ARG A 187 34.21 -25.25 -23.48
CA ARG A 187 34.62 -24.83 -24.83
C ARG A 187 36.01 -24.19 -24.89
N LEU A 188 36.46 -23.53 -23.82
CA LEU A 188 37.81 -22.94 -23.72
C LEU A 188 38.91 -24.00 -23.53
N TYR A 189 38.57 -25.17 -22.99
CA TYR A 189 39.50 -26.29 -22.79
C TYR A 189 39.40 -27.36 -23.91
N ALA A 190 38.47 -27.20 -24.84
CA ALA A 190 38.30 -28.07 -26.01
C ALA A 190 38.91 -27.46 -27.30
N SER A 191 39.49 -26.26 -27.20
CA SER A 191 40.26 -25.54 -28.24
C SER A 191 41.73 -25.53 -27.87
#